data_AF-A0A1Q7X5R1-F1
#
_entry.id   AF-A0A1Q7X5R1-F1
#
_cell.length_a   1.000
_cell.length_b   1.000
_cell.length_c   1.000
_cell.angle_alpha   90.00
_cell.angle_beta   90.00
_cell.angle_gamma   90.00
#
_symmetry.space_group_name_H-M   'P 1'
#
loop_
_entity.id
_entity.type
_entity.pdbx_description
1 polymer ?
#
loop_
_entity_poly.entity_id
_entity_poly.type
_entity_poly.pdbx_seq_one_letter_code
_entity_poly.pdbx_strand_id
1 'polypeptide(L)'
;MVADPDRAASILDHVGDVALVFWLLGSALGEPQTVAAVHGPRLERLMEKLVDTPVRGFVYEAAGTVEREHLERGAQIVRGAANRWRIPVEVVTEGRGDWEAWTGGMLAAAERLVGGAGRGVAP
;
A
#
# COMPACT_ATOMS: atom_id res chain seq x y z
N MET A 1 7.16 -14.55 -12.65
CA MET A 1 6.77 -14.89 -11.26
C MET A 1 5.58 -14.01 -10.90
N VAL A 2 4.71 -14.43 -9.99
CA VAL A 2 3.57 -13.63 -9.53
C VAL A 2 3.95 -13.02 -8.17
N ALA A 3 3.63 -11.74 -7.96
CA ALA A 3 3.81 -11.09 -6.67
C ALA A 3 2.88 -11.72 -5.61
N ASP A 4 3.48 -12.34 -4.60
CA ASP A 4 2.77 -13.02 -3.52
C ASP A 4 2.88 -12.21 -2.21
N PRO A 5 1.76 -11.67 -1.68
CA PRO A 5 1.77 -10.89 -0.44
C PRO A 5 2.18 -11.69 0.80
N ASP A 6 2.13 -13.01 0.74
CA ASP A 6 2.66 -13.88 1.80
C ASP A 6 4.18 -13.91 1.83
N ARG A 7 4.81 -13.52 0.72
CA ARG A 7 6.24 -13.59 0.46
C ARG A 7 6.75 -12.24 -0.07
N ALA A 8 7.04 -11.31 0.84
CA ALA A 8 7.54 -9.97 0.50
C ALA A 8 8.68 -9.95 -0.54
N ALA A 9 9.60 -10.92 -0.51
CA ALA A 9 10.67 -11.02 -1.51
C ALA A 9 10.15 -11.13 -2.95
N SER A 10 9.06 -11.87 -3.18
CA SER A 10 8.47 -12.01 -4.51
C SER A 10 7.88 -10.69 -5.03
N ILE A 11 7.48 -9.78 -4.14
CA ILE A 11 7.04 -8.44 -4.52
C ILE A 11 8.26 -7.60 -4.91
N LEU A 12 9.35 -7.69 -4.14
CA LEU A 12 10.57 -6.91 -4.39
C LEU A 12 11.24 -7.26 -5.73
N ASP A 13 11.09 -8.50 -6.19
CA ASP A 13 11.53 -8.93 -7.53
C ASP A 13 10.83 -8.16 -8.66
N HIS A 14 9.72 -7.47 -8.37
CA HIS A 14 8.91 -6.74 -9.35
C HIS A 14 8.96 -5.21 -9.21
N VAL A 15 9.59 -4.66 -8.17
CA VAL A 15 9.57 -3.21 -7.93
C VAL A 15 10.75 -2.43 -8.52
N GLY A 16 11.67 -3.11 -9.21
CA GLY A 16 12.89 -2.50 -9.75
C GLY A 16 12.65 -1.34 -10.72
N ASP A 17 11.49 -1.32 -11.41
CA ASP A 17 11.16 -0.31 -12.42
C ASP A 17 9.81 0.38 -12.17
N VAL A 18 9.22 0.23 -10.98
CA VAL A 18 7.89 0.79 -10.65
C VAL A 18 8.00 1.98 -9.71
N ALA A 19 7.19 3.01 -9.97
CA ALA A 19 7.16 4.20 -9.12
C ALA A 19 6.21 4.06 -7.92
N LEU A 20 5.14 3.28 -8.04
CA LEU A 20 4.09 3.15 -7.03
C LEU A 20 3.74 1.68 -6.79
N VAL A 21 3.39 1.36 -5.54
CA VAL A 21 2.83 0.06 -5.16
C VAL A 21 1.41 0.27 -4.64
N PHE A 22 0.45 -0.51 -5.14
CA PHE A 22 -0.93 -0.52 -4.68
C PHE A 22 -1.23 -1.82 -3.94
N TRP A 23 -1.53 -1.71 -2.65
CA TRP A 23 -1.85 -2.84 -1.78
C TRP A 23 -3.37 -3.04 -1.71
N LEU A 24 -3.93 -3.64 -2.77
CA LEU A 24 -5.37 -3.78 -2.99
C LEU A 24 -5.94 -5.08 -2.40
N LEU A 25 -5.63 -5.32 -1.12
CA LEU A 25 -5.96 -6.56 -0.39
C LEU A 25 -7.06 -6.36 0.66
N GLY A 26 -7.81 -5.25 0.63
CA GLY A 26 -8.83 -4.93 1.61
C GLY A 26 -10.02 -5.91 1.63
N SER A 27 -10.14 -6.74 0.60
CA SER A 27 -11.10 -7.86 0.51
C SER A 27 -10.42 -9.22 0.28
N ALA A 28 -9.18 -9.39 0.74
CA ALA A 28 -8.46 -10.67 0.61
C ALA A 28 -9.21 -11.81 1.31
N LEU A 29 -9.19 -12.98 0.69
CA LEU A 29 -9.79 -14.22 1.22
C LEU A 29 -8.68 -15.22 1.53
N GLY A 30 -8.87 -16.02 2.58
CA GLY A 30 -7.92 -17.06 2.98
C GLY A 30 -8.03 -17.39 4.46
N GLU A 31 -7.04 -18.11 4.97
CA GLU A 31 -6.94 -18.42 6.39
C GLU A 31 -6.88 -17.12 7.22
N PRO A 32 -7.65 -17.01 8.33
CA PRO A 32 -7.73 -15.77 9.11
C PRO A 32 -6.36 -15.23 9.56
N GLN A 33 -5.46 -16.13 9.97
CA GLN A 33 -4.11 -15.72 10.41
C GLN A 33 -3.26 -15.21 9.25
N THR A 34 -3.46 -15.74 8.04
CA THR A 34 -2.78 -15.30 6.81
C THR A 34 -3.27 -13.91 6.41
N VAL A 35 -4.58 -13.68 6.40
CA VAL A 35 -5.17 -12.36 6.13
C VAL A 35 -4.69 -11.33 7.16
N ALA A 36 -4.73 -11.67 8.45
CA ALA A 36 -4.21 -10.81 9.51
C ALA A 36 -2.72 -10.49 9.32
N ALA A 37 -1.91 -11.48 8.90
CA ALA A 37 -0.48 -11.29 8.67
C ALA A 37 -0.19 -10.33 7.51
N VAL A 38 -0.99 -10.40 6.43
CA VAL A 38 -0.91 -9.54 5.25
C VAL A 38 -1.18 -8.07 5.59
N HIS A 39 -2.04 -7.78 6.57
CA HIS A 39 -2.31 -6.42 7.05
C HIS A 39 -1.50 -6.04 8.31
N GLY A 40 -0.53 -6.87 8.69
CA GLY A 40 0.30 -6.67 9.88
C GLY A 40 1.78 -6.94 9.60
N PRO A 41 2.38 -7.99 10.19
CA PRO A 41 3.83 -8.22 10.15
C PRO A 41 4.42 -8.45 8.75
N ARG A 42 3.63 -8.82 7.74
CA ARG A 42 4.12 -8.92 6.35
C ARG A 42 4.16 -7.56 5.68
N LEU A 43 3.13 -6.74 5.90
CA LEU A 43 3.09 -5.35 5.47
C LEU A 43 4.21 -4.53 6.11
N GLU A 44 4.45 -4.67 7.41
CA GLU A 44 5.58 -4.03 8.10
C GLU A 44 6.91 -4.36 7.41
N ARG A 45 7.20 -5.65 7.21
CA ARG A 45 8.42 -6.09 6.52
C ARG A 45 8.53 -5.61 5.08
N LEU A 46 7.41 -5.50 4.37
CA LEU A 46 7.42 -4.95 3.02
C LEU A 46 7.79 -3.46 3.06
N MET A 47 7.14 -2.68 3.92
CA MET A 47 7.42 -1.25 4.08
C MET A 47 8.88 -0.99 4.48
N GLU A 48 9.44 -1.82 5.37
CA GLU A 48 10.87 -1.78 5.74
C GLU A 48 11.80 -1.95 4.55
N LYS A 49 11.45 -2.82 3.60
CA LYS A 49 12.30 -3.15 2.45
C LYS A 49 12.10 -2.21 1.27
N LEU A 50 10.93 -1.60 1.15
CA LEU A 50 10.66 -0.64 0.07
C LEU A 50 11.58 0.59 0.11
N VAL A 51 12.15 0.93 1.27
CA VAL A 51 13.11 2.04 1.41
C VAL A 51 14.37 1.86 0.55
N ASP A 52 14.74 0.62 0.25
CA ASP A 52 15.93 0.27 -0.54
C ASP A 52 15.58 0.10 -2.04
N THR A 53 14.40 0.56 -2.46
CA THR A 53 13.87 0.38 -3.81
C THR A 53 13.57 1.74 -4.46
N PRO A 54 13.40 1.81 -5.79
CA PRO A 54 13.05 3.06 -6.46
C PRO A 54 11.56 3.46 -6.28
N VAL A 55 10.79 2.73 -5.48
CA VAL A 55 9.39 3.05 -5.19
C VAL A 55 9.28 4.41 -4.51
N ARG A 56 8.49 5.29 -5.10
CA ARG A 56 8.28 6.68 -4.65
C ARG A 56 6.97 6.86 -3.90
N GLY A 57 6.12 5.84 -3.82
CA GLY A 57 4.88 5.92 -3.07
C GLY A 57 4.16 4.59 -2.91
N PHE A 58 3.32 4.53 -1.88
CA PHE A 58 2.54 3.34 -1.54
C PHE A 58 1.08 3.71 -1.28
N VAL A 59 0.15 3.01 -1.92
CA VAL A 59 -1.29 3.17 -1.73
C VAL A 59 -1.84 1.96 -0.99
N TYR A 60 -2.53 2.19 0.11
CA TYR A 60 -3.14 1.14 0.94
C TYR A 60 -4.67 1.19 0.85
N GLU A 61 -5.30 0.06 0.47
CA GLU A 61 -6.75 -0.11 0.47
C GLU A 61 -7.23 -0.43 1.91
N ALA A 62 -7.83 0.57 2.57
CA ALA A 62 -8.37 0.45 3.94
C ALA A 62 -9.89 0.17 3.95
N ALA A 63 -10.41 -0.45 2.89
CA ALA A 63 -11.82 -0.77 2.73
C ALA A 63 -12.00 -2.15 2.09
N GLY A 64 -13.06 -2.85 2.49
CA GLY A 64 -13.39 -4.16 1.93
C GLY A 64 -13.95 -5.11 2.99
N THR A 65 -13.85 -6.40 2.71
CA THR A 65 -14.45 -7.47 3.53
C THR A 65 -13.53 -8.01 4.63
N VAL A 66 -12.26 -7.61 4.67
CA VAL A 66 -11.35 -7.97 5.76
C VAL A 66 -11.82 -7.31 7.06
N GLU A 67 -11.63 -8.01 8.19
CA GLU A 67 -11.96 -7.51 9.53
C GLU A 67 -11.40 -6.10 9.76
N ARG A 68 -12.25 -5.21 10.25
CA ARG A 68 -11.96 -3.78 10.34
C ARG A 68 -10.71 -3.48 11.18
N GLU A 69 -10.48 -4.24 12.25
CA GLU A 69 -9.29 -4.08 13.09
C GLU A 69 -7.98 -4.36 12.34
N HIS A 70 -7.99 -5.28 11.36
CA HIS A 70 -6.82 -5.56 10.54
C HIS A 70 -6.59 -4.44 9.53
N LEU A 71 -7.66 -3.91 8.91
CA LEU A 71 -7.58 -2.77 8.00
C LEU A 71 -7.06 -1.51 8.71
N GLU A 72 -7.57 -1.22 9.91
CA GLU A 72 -7.14 -0.12 10.77
C GLU A 72 -5.66 -0.26 11.16
N ARG A 73 -5.24 -1.47 11.57
CA ARG A 73 -3.83 -1.77 11.90
C ARG A 73 -2.91 -1.57 10.69
N GLY A 74 -3.26 -2.10 9.53
CA GLY A 74 -2.45 -1.92 8.32
C GLY A 74 -2.31 -0.45 7.92
N ALA A 75 -3.38 0.34 8.06
CA ALA A 75 -3.33 1.79 7.82
C ALA A 75 -2.40 2.50 8.82
N GLN A 76 -2.36 2.07 10.09
CA GLN A 76 -1.43 2.60 11.10
C GLN A 76 0.03 2.27 10.74
N ILE A 77 0.30 1.04 10.30
CA ILE A 77 1.64 0.60 9.86
C ILE A 77 2.15 1.47 8.71
N VAL A 78 1.33 1.64 7.66
CA VAL A 78 1.71 2.42 6.46
C VAL A 78 1.96 3.88 6.80
N ARG A 79 1.11 4.49 7.63
CA ARG A 79 1.32 5.87 8.12
C ARG A 79 2.57 5.98 9.01
N GLY A 80 2.84 4.98 9.85
CA GLY A 80 4.04 4.91 10.67
C GLY A 80 5.31 4.81 9.84
N ALA A 81 5.30 3.97 8.80
CA ALA A 81 6.38 3.84 7.83
C ALA A 81 6.65 5.16 7.08
N ALA A 82 5.59 5.87 6.67
CA ALA A 82 5.71 7.18 6.05
C ALA A 82 6.41 8.20 6.96
N ASN A 83 6.04 8.24 8.24
CA ASN A 83 6.69 9.12 9.21
C ASN A 83 8.15 8.75 9.46
N ARG A 84 8.46 7.44 9.49
CA ARG A 84 9.80 6.94 9.81
C ARG A 84 10.80 7.07 8.66
N TRP A 85 10.37 6.72 7.44
CA TRP A 85 11.25 6.61 6.27
C TRP A 85 10.93 7.61 5.16
N ARG A 86 9.93 8.48 5.37
CA ARG A 86 9.50 9.52 4.41
C ARG A 86 9.08 8.98 3.05
N ILE A 87 8.69 7.70 2.97
CA ILE A 87 7.99 7.17 1.80
C ILE A 87 6.59 7.81 1.78
N PRO A 88 6.20 8.55 0.74
CA PRO A 88 4.85 9.07 0.59
C PRO A 88 3.82 7.94 0.57
N VAL A 89 2.72 8.09 1.31
CA VAL A 89 1.67 7.08 1.38
C VAL A 89 0.28 7.70 1.26
N GLU A 90 -0.64 6.95 0.68
CA GLU A 90 -2.06 7.28 0.63
C GLU A 90 -2.86 6.10 1.18
N VAL A 91 -3.92 6.41 1.93
CA VAL A 91 -4.86 5.41 2.46
C VAL A 91 -6.23 5.70 1.87
N VAL A 92 -6.75 4.76 1.10
CA VAL A 92 -8.04 4.88 0.40
C VAL A 92 -9.10 4.13 1.22
N THR A 93 -10.21 4.81 1.52
CA THR A 93 -11.29 4.30 2.39
C THR A 93 -12.58 4.00 1.64
N GLU A 94 -12.64 4.40 0.37
CA GLU A 94 -13.67 4.05 -0.58
C GLU A 94 -13.60 2.53 -0.82
N GLY A 95 -14.74 1.84 -0.72
CA GLY A 95 -14.83 0.39 -0.89
C GLY A 95 -15.35 0.01 -2.28
N ARG A 96 -15.02 -1.21 -2.74
CA ARG A 96 -15.40 -1.73 -4.06
C ARG A 96 -16.91 -1.90 -4.30
N GLY A 97 -17.75 -1.73 -3.27
CA GLY A 97 -19.21 -1.70 -3.41
C GLY A 97 -19.70 -0.49 -4.22
N ASP A 98 -18.91 0.58 -4.26
CA ASP A 98 -19.04 1.69 -5.19
C ASP A 98 -17.77 1.74 -6.06
N TRP A 99 -17.83 1.08 -7.22
CA TRP A 99 -16.69 0.95 -8.11
C TRP A 99 -16.16 2.29 -8.64
N GLU A 100 -17.06 3.26 -8.87
CA GLU A 100 -16.68 4.57 -9.38
C GLU A 100 -15.94 5.37 -8.31
N ALA A 101 -16.47 5.41 -7.08
CA ALA A 101 -15.80 6.06 -5.96
C ALA A 101 -14.45 5.39 -5.64
N TRP A 102 -14.40 4.05 -5.63
CA TRP A 102 -13.16 3.31 -5.38
C TRP A 102 -12.09 3.61 -6.43
N THR A 103 -12.45 3.55 -7.72
CA THR A 103 -11.50 3.81 -8.81
C THR A 103 -11.02 5.26 -8.79
N GLY A 104 -11.94 6.20 -8.58
CA GLY A 104 -11.61 7.61 -8.45
C GLY A 104 -10.67 7.88 -7.27
N GLY A 105 -10.91 7.27 -6.11
CA GLY A 105 -10.06 7.39 -4.93
C GLY A 105 -8.64 6.84 -5.17
N MET A 106 -8.53 5.68 -5.81
CA MET A 106 -7.24 5.07 -6.15
C MET A 106 -6.43 5.91 -7.14
N LEU A 107 -7.07 6.43 -8.19
CA LEU A 107 -6.42 7.30 -9.18
C LEU A 107 -5.98 8.63 -8.56
N ALA A 108 -6.85 9.26 -7.76
CA ALA A 108 -6.52 10.49 -7.07
C ALA A 108 -5.35 10.31 -6.08
N ALA A 109 -5.27 9.16 -5.41
CA ALA A 109 -4.12 8.79 -4.58
C ALA A 109 -2.83 8.67 -5.40
N ALA A 110 -2.89 8.02 -6.56
CA ALA A 110 -1.77 7.93 -7.50
C ALA A 110 -1.27 9.32 -7.92
N GLU A 111 -2.19 10.19 -8.31
CA GLU A 111 -1.89 11.55 -8.76
C GLU A 111 -1.24 12.39 -7.67
N ARG A 112 -1.69 12.28 -6.41
CA ARG A 112 -1.06 12.96 -5.27
C ARG A 112 0.37 12.49 -5.05
N LEU A 113 0.61 11.19 -5.14
CA LEU A 113 1.94 10.60 -4.93
C LEU A 113 2.92 10.96 -6.06
N VAL A 114 2.47 10.96 -7.32
CA VAL A 114 3.31 11.35 -8.47
C VAL A 114 3.49 12.87 -8.56
N GLY A 115 2.41 13.63 -8.36
CA GLY A 115 2.42 15.10 -8.41
C GLY A 115 3.15 15.73 -7.24
N GLY A 116 3.15 15.09 -6.06
CA GLY A 116 3.91 15.51 -4.88
C GLY A 116 5.42 15.37 -5.06
N ALA A 117 5.89 14.38 -5.84
CA ALA A 117 7.30 14.19 -6.16
C ALA A 117 7.89 15.31 -7.06
N GLY A 118 7.04 16.13 -7.68
CA GLY A 118 7.45 17.21 -8.60
C GLY A 118 7.67 18.59 -7.96
N ARG A 119 7.46 18.77 -6.65
CA ARG A 119 7.66 20.08 -5.97
C ARG A 119 8.97 20.21 -5.20
N GLY A 120 9.99 19.46 -5.60
CA GLY A 120 11.37 19.68 -5.17
C GLY A 120 12.17 20.30 -6.32
N VAL A 121 12.75 21.48 -6.08
CA VAL A 121 13.66 22.25 -6.94
C VAL A 121 12.99 23.24 -7.90
N ALA A 122 12.90 24.49 -7.44
CA ALA A 122 13.17 25.68 -8.25
C ALA A 122 14.24 26.50 -7.49
N PRO A 123 15.17 27.18 -8.21
CA PRO A 123 16.44 27.70 -7.67
C PRO A 123 16.27 28.87 -6.70
#